data_AF-A0A918HFM8-F1
#
_entry.id   AF-A0A918HFM8-F1
#
_cell.length_a   1.000
_cell.length_b   1.000
_cell.length_c   1.000
_cell.angle_alpha   90.00
_cell.angle_beta   90.00
_cell.angle_gamma   90.00
#
_symmetry.space_group_name_H-M   'P 1'
#
loop_
_entity.id
_entity.type
_entity.pdbx_description
1 polymer ?
#
loop_
_entity_poly.entity_id
_entity_poly.type
_entity_poly.pdbx_seq_one_letter_code
_entity_poly.pdbx_strand_id
1 'polypeptide(L)'
;MGQSGAQGTTCPICGERTLISPNWKKMYIHTPSGQTENCWASGLTASEILRAREAKQVRLARELSGSLTPMAMPVWFPRWDGETYPTIALFARRRMAYWFPETNKAFHEEKIQDLLGKQVRPRWESEHACWTMADVHFIDLADELLRRYPNLSIGREYNEHEKCYWQCQRAQGWRCTCSCQARNHAGGSWMDPWNVLAEDNSIIDRVTWTWMAVELKMPEAH
;
A
#
# COMPACT_ATOMS: atom_id res chain seq x y z
N MET A 1 -12.64 -39.79 -10.47
CA MET A 1 -12.72 -39.31 -9.07
C MET A 1 -11.44 -38.54 -8.79
N GLY A 2 -11.46 -37.22 -8.96
CA GLY A 2 -10.29 -36.36 -8.81
C GLY A 2 -10.04 -36.03 -7.35
N GLN A 3 -8.83 -36.29 -6.86
CA GLN A 3 -8.38 -35.89 -5.54
C GLN A 3 -8.20 -34.36 -5.52
N SER A 4 -8.99 -33.67 -4.70
CA SER A 4 -8.81 -32.25 -4.42
C SER A 4 -7.55 -32.06 -3.57
N GLY A 5 -6.52 -31.47 -4.16
CA GLY A 5 -5.28 -31.13 -3.46
C GLY A 5 -5.57 -30.15 -2.32
N ALA A 6 -5.19 -30.53 -1.10
CA ALA A 6 -5.25 -29.66 0.07
C ALA A 6 -4.41 -28.40 -0.15
N GLN A 7 -5.03 -27.22 -0.10
CA GLN A 7 -4.32 -25.94 -0.16
C GLN A 7 -3.55 -25.76 1.15
N GLY A 8 -2.21 -25.80 1.08
CA GLY A 8 -1.37 -25.56 2.25
C GLY A 8 -1.23 -24.07 2.53
N THR A 9 -1.56 -23.64 3.75
CA THR A 9 -1.21 -22.30 4.25
C THR A 9 0.16 -22.34 4.93
N THR A 10 0.79 -21.20 5.21
CA THR A 10 2.06 -21.15 5.96
C THR A 10 1.84 -20.70 7.40
N CYS A 11 2.53 -21.33 8.35
CA CYS A 11 2.51 -20.96 9.76
C CYS A 11 3.07 -19.53 9.92
N PRO A 12 2.33 -18.60 10.54
CA PRO A 12 2.76 -17.21 10.65
C PRO A 12 3.88 -16.99 11.68
N ILE A 13 4.22 -18.01 12.48
CA ILE A 13 5.26 -17.95 13.51
C ILE A 13 6.59 -18.51 12.96
N CYS A 14 6.58 -19.72 12.40
CA CYS A 14 7.81 -20.38 11.93
C CYS A 14 7.99 -20.40 10.40
N GLY A 15 6.97 -20.05 9.63
CA GLY A 15 7.03 -20.00 8.15
C GLY A 15 6.76 -21.32 7.42
N GLU A 16 6.65 -22.45 8.13
CA GLU A 16 6.48 -23.77 7.51
C GLU A 16 5.08 -24.00 6.91
N ARG A 17 4.96 -24.85 5.88
CA ARG A 17 3.66 -25.23 5.28
C ARG A 17 2.82 -26.08 6.24
N THR A 18 1.57 -25.68 6.43
CA THR A 18 0.52 -26.42 7.14
C THR A 18 -0.38 -27.14 6.14
N LEU A 19 -0.93 -28.29 6.54
CA LEU A 19 -1.94 -29.01 5.76
C LEU A 19 -3.31 -28.75 6.38
N ILE A 20 -4.27 -28.32 5.55
CA ILE A 20 -5.68 -28.16 5.94
C ILE A 20 -6.46 -29.36 5.42
N SER A 21 -7.16 -30.07 6.31
CA SER A 21 -8.13 -31.11 5.92
C SER A 21 -9.35 -30.46 5.23
N PRO A 22 -9.86 -31.01 4.11
CA PRO A 22 -11.07 -30.51 3.45
C PRO A 22 -12.32 -30.60 4.35
N ASN A 23 -12.31 -31.52 5.33
CA ASN A 23 -13.38 -31.68 6.31
C ASN A 23 -12.91 -31.17 7.69
N TRP A 24 -13.20 -29.89 7.91
CA TRP A 24 -13.42 -29.21 9.19
C TRP A 24 -12.20 -28.84 10.07
N LYS A 25 -11.96 -27.52 10.12
CA LYS A 25 -11.61 -26.70 11.31
C LYS A 25 -10.34 -27.00 12.12
N LYS A 26 -9.41 -27.83 11.64
CA LYS A 26 -8.11 -28.02 12.31
C LYS A 26 -6.94 -27.73 11.37
N MET A 27 -6.10 -26.76 11.75
CA MET A 27 -4.73 -26.64 11.22
C MET A 27 -3.90 -27.72 11.90
N TYR A 28 -3.36 -28.66 11.13
CA TYR A 28 -2.34 -29.56 11.66
C TYR A 28 -1.00 -28.82 11.59
N ILE A 29 -0.48 -28.46 12.76
CA ILE A 29 0.89 -27.99 12.90
C ILE A 29 1.75 -29.23 12.94
N HIS A 30 2.38 -29.52 11.80
CA HIS A 30 3.31 -30.62 11.51
C HIS A 30 2.78 -32.02 11.84
N THR A 31 2.82 -32.93 10.86
CA THR A 31 3.37 -34.29 11.08
C THR A 31 3.40 -35.08 9.77
N PRO A 32 4.47 -35.88 9.57
CA PRO A 32 4.25 -37.32 9.61
C PRO A 32 4.63 -37.95 10.95
N SER A 33 3.73 -38.79 11.43
CA SER A 33 3.81 -39.81 12.49
C SER A 33 4.84 -39.56 13.60
N GLY A 34 4.40 -38.98 14.71
CA GLY A 34 5.25 -38.99 15.90
C GLY A 34 4.70 -38.18 17.05
N GLN A 35 4.94 -36.87 17.09
CA GLN A 35 4.88 -36.16 18.37
C GLN A 35 4.48 -34.68 18.22
N THR A 36 3.35 -34.37 18.86
CA THR A 36 2.81 -33.08 19.34
C THR A 36 2.12 -32.14 18.32
N GLU A 37 0.89 -31.71 18.67
CA GLU A 37 0.06 -30.72 17.95
C GLU A 37 0.56 -29.26 18.13
N ASN A 38 1.79 -29.08 18.60
CA ASN A 38 2.32 -27.80 19.06
C ASN A 38 3.34 -27.24 18.08
N CYS A 39 3.32 -25.91 17.89
CA CYS A 39 4.35 -25.20 17.14
C CYS A 39 5.69 -25.29 17.87
N TRP A 40 6.73 -25.81 17.23
CA TRP A 40 8.06 -25.97 17.82
C TRP A 40 8.68 -24.64 18.31
N ALA A 41 8.33 -23.52 17.66
CA ALA A 41 8.86 -22.20 17.99
C ALA A 41 8.13 -21.53 19.17
N SER A 42 6.84 -21.79 19.36
CA SER A 42 6.04 -21.10 20.39
C SER A 42 5.52 -22.03 21.50
N GLY A 43 5.59 -23.35 21.32
CA GLY A 43 4.98 -24.34 22.19
C GLY A 43 3.44 -24.38 22.12
N LEU A 44 2.81 -23.49 21.34
CA LEU A 44 1.35 -23.36 21.28
C LEU A 44 0.72 -24.34 20.29
N THR A 45 -0.43 -24.89 20.67
CA THR A 45 -1.31 -25.64 19.78
C THR A 45 -1.91 -24.74 18.69
N ALA A 46 -2.40 -25.35 17.61
CA ALA A 46 -3.15 -24.64 16.57
C ALA A 46 -4.35 -23.86 17.13
N SER A 47 -5.07 -24.47 18.07
CA SER A 47 -6.23 -23.86 18.73
C SER A 47 -5.85 -22.66 19.60
N GLU A 48 -4.68 -22.66 20.22
CA GLU A 48 -4.18 -21.50 20.98
C GLU A 48 -3.71 -20.37 20.07
N ILE A 49 -3.09 -20.68 18.93
CA ILE A 49 -2.71 -19.67 17.93
C ILE A 49 -3.96 -19.01 17.33
N LEU A 50 -4.99 -19.80 16.99
CA LEU A 50 -6.27 -19.27 16.51
C LEU A 50 -6.96 -18.43 17.58
N ARG A 51 -7.05 -18.90 18.83
CA ARG A 51 -7.62 -18.13 19.94
C ARG A 51 -6.85 -16.85 20.22
N ALA A 52 -5.52 -16.85 20.12
CA ALA A 52 -4.72 -15.64 20.27
C ALA A 52 -4.96 -14.64 19.13
N ARG A 53 -5.14 -15.13 17.89
CA ARG A 53 -5.55 -14.30 16.74
C ARG A 53 -6.94 -13.74 16.91
N GLU A 54 -7.93 -14.56 17.27
CA GLU A 54 -9.30 -14.11 17.52
C GLU A 54 -9.34 -13.14 18.69
N ALA A 55 -8.63 -13.40 19.80
CA ALA A 55 -8.56 -12.47 20.92
C ALA A 55 -7.88 -11.15 20.53
N LYS A 56 -6.84 -11.18 19.69
CA LYS A 56 -6.23 -9.96 19.13
C LYS A 56 -7.23 -9.23 18.25
N GLN A 57 -7.95 -9.91 17.38
CA GLN A 57 -8.98 -9.35 16.49
C GLN A 57 -10.17 -8.79 17.27
N VAL A 58 -10.62 -9.45 18.34
CA VAL A 58 -11.70 -8.98 19.22
C VAL A 58 -11.24 -7.78 20.05
N ARG A 59 -10.00 -7.79 20.55
CA ARG A 59 -9.41 -6.64 21.25
C ARG A 59 -9.28 -5.44 20.32
N LEU A 60 -8.80 -5.68 19.11
CA LEU A 60 -8.70 -4.68 18.04
C LEU A 60 -10.10 -4.17 17.67
N ALA A 61 -11.09 -5.05 17.52
CA ALA A 61 -12.50 -4.69 17.30
C ALA A 61 -13.12 -3.90 18.46
N ARG A 62 -12.69 -4.16 19.71
CA ARG A 62 -13.13 -3.41 20.88
C ARG A 62 -12.46 -2.03 20.96
N GLU A 63 -11.17 -1.94 20.67
CA GLU A 63 -10.43 -0.68 20.51
C GLU A 63 -10.99 0.14 19.34
N LEU A 64 -11.45 -0.53 18.28
CA LEU A 64 -12.13 0.05 17.14
C LEU A 64 -13.51 0.59 17.42
N SER A 65 -14.28 -0.04 18.31
CA SER A 65 -15.64 0.42 18.62
C SER A 65 -15.69 1.87 19.15
N GLY A 66 -14.53 2.46 19.51
CA GLY A 66 -14.35 3.89 19.78
C GLY A 66 -13.75 4.75 18.65
N SER A 67 -13.30 4.19 17.52
CA SER A 67 -12.59 4.90 16.44
C SER A 67 -12.81 4.25 15.05
N LEU A 68 -14.06 4.09 14.62
CA LEU A 68 -14.43 3.63 13.27
C LEU A 68 -14.52 4.78 12.24
N THR A 69 -14.32 6.04 12.64
CA THR A 69 -14.38 7.17 11.70
C THR A 69 -13.24 7.07 10.69
N PRO A 70 -13.54 7.02 9.38
CA PRO A 70 -12.53 7.12 8.35
C PRO A 70 -11.66 8.34 8.58
N MET A 71 -10.35 8.16 8.42
CA MET A 71 -9.40 9.25 8.60
C MET A 71 -9.69 10.31 7.54
N ALA A 72 -9.89 11.56 7.99
CA ALA A 72 -10.05 12.68 7.08
C ALA A 72 -8.85 12.76 6.12
N MET A 73 -9.13 13.10 4.86
CA MET A 73 -8.09 13.37 3.88
C MET A 73 -7.24 14.56 4.35
N PRO A 74 -5.90 14.47 4.27
CA PRO A 74 -5.03 15.60 4.53
C PRO A 74 -5.47 16.82 3.71
N VAL A 75 -5.58 17.98 4.36
CA VAL A 75 -6.16 19.20 3.76
C VAL A 75 -5.39 19.73 2.56
N TRP A 76 -4.13 19.33 2.43
CA TRP A 76 -3.24 19.72 1.35
C TRP A 76 -3.28 18.78 0.14
N PHE A 77 -4.00 17.66 0.22
CA PHE A 77 -4.25 16.83 -0.95
C PHE A 77 -5.41 17.39 -1.78
N PRO A 78 -5.31 17.37 -3.12
CA PRO A 78 -6.33 17.93 -3.99
C PRO A 78 -7.60 17.10 -3.95
N ARG A 79 -8.74 17.78 -4.13
CA ARG A 79 -10.03 17.16 -4.44
C ARG A 79 -10.31 17.41 -5.90
N TRP A 80 -10.65 16.35 -6.63
CA TRP A 80 -10.91 16.43 -8.06
C TRP A 80 -12.42 16.52 -8.25
N ASP A 81 -12.92 17.70 -8.67
CA ASP A 81 -14.36 17.98 -8.81
C ASP A 81 -15.21 17.65 -7.56
N GLY A 82 -14.62 17.85 -6.38
CA GLY A 82 -15.25 17.54 -5.09
C GLY A 82 -15.11 16.09 -4.63
N GLU A 83 -14.59 15.20 -5.50
CA GLU A 83 -14.30 13.81 -5.18
C GLU A 83 -12.93 13.65 -4.51
N THR A 84 -12.78 12.59 -3.71
CA THR A 84 -11.51 12.23 -3.08
C THR A 84 -10.99 10.94 -3.65
N TYR A 85 -9.83 11.01 -4.30
CA TYR A 85 -9.12 9.82 -4.75
C TYR A 85 -8.10 9.39 -3.71
N PRO A 86 -7.80 8.07 -3.61
CA PRO A 86 -6.52 7.64 -3.05
C PRO A 86 -5.41 8.54 -3.56
N THR A 87 -4.49 8.93 -2.70
CA THR A 87 -3.49 9.94 -3.02
C THR A 87 -2.10 9.44 -2.64
N ILE A 88 -1.13 9.61 -3.53
CA ILE A 88 0.30 9.45 -3.24
C ILE A 88 0.98 10.78 -3.55
N ALA A 89 1.82 11.27 -2.64
CA ALA A 89 2.58 12.50 -2.81
C ALA A 89 4.08 12.26 -2.64
N LEU A 90 4.84 12.51 -3.69
CA LEU A 90 6.29 12.28 -3.76
C LEU A 90 7.03 13.59 -3.50
N PHE A 91 7.66 13.67 -2.33
CA PHE A 91 8.52 14.79 -1.98
C PHE A 91 9.92 14.65 -2.60
N ALA A 92 10.63 15.77 -2.73
CA ALA A 92 11.98 15.83 -3.26
C ALA A 92 13.02 15.08 -2.41
N ARG A 93 12.94 15.17 -1.07
CA ARG A 93 14.00 14.70 -0.16
C ARG A 93 13.51 13.98 1.08
N ARG A 94 12.33 13.37 1.02
CA ARG A 94 11.77 12.59 2.14
C ARG A 94 10.92 11.43 1.65
N ARG A 95 10.38 10.69 2.61
CA ARG A 95 9.41 9.61 2.40
C ARG A 95 8.20 10.13 1.63
N MET A 96 7.62 9.30 0.76
CA MET A 96 6.38 9.65 0.08
C MET A 96 5.21 9.64 1.07
N ALA A 97 4.32 10.61 0.98
CA ALA A 97 3.06 10.59 1.71
C ALA A 97 1.99 9.83 0.93
N TYR A 98 1.02 9.28 1.63
CA TYR A 98 -0.10 8.60 1.00
C TYR A 98 -1.35 8.64 1.88
N TRP A 99 -2.50 8.46 1.23
CA TRP A 99 -3.82 8.35 1.84
C TRP A 99 -4.72 7.52 0.94
N PHE A 100 -5.69 6.82 1.50
CA PHE A 100 -6.78 6.24 0.73
C PHE A 100 -8.05 6.22 1.58
N PRO A 101 -9.24 6.23 0.96
CA PRO A 101 -10.50 6.34 1.67
C PRO A 101 -10.78 5.11 2.55
N GLU A 102 -11.78 5.25 3.43
CA GLU A 102 -12.39 4.16 4.21
C GLU A 102 -11.45 3.43 5.19
N THR A 103 -10.25 3.96 5.45
CA THR A 103 -9.38 3.49 6.53
C THR A 103 -9.36 4.49 7.66
N ASN A 104 -9.37 3.99 8.89
CA ASN A 104 -9.03 4.82 10.05
C ASN A 104 -7.50 4.86 10.22
N LYS A 105 -7.04 5.77 11.08
CA LYS A 105 -5.62 5.93 11.39
C LYS A 105 -5.00 4.65 12.00
N ALA A 106 -5.75 3.91 12.81
CA ALA A 106 -5.25 2.73 13.51
C ALA A 106 -4.91 1.55 12.56
N PHE A 107 -5.61 1.43 11.43
CA PHE A 107 -5.43 0.32 10.48
C PHE A 107 -4.60 0.64 9.26
N HIS A 108 -4.19 1.88 9.13
CA HIS A 108 -3.49 2.31 7.93
C HIS A 108 -2.17 1.54 7.73
N GLU A 109 -1.50 1.18 8.83
CA GLU A 109 -0.29 0.36 8.80
C GLU A 109 -0.58 -1.09 8.38
N GLU A 110 -1.57 -1.75 9.00
CA GLU A 110 -1.95 -3.13 8.68
C GLU A 110 -2.39 -3.25 7.22
N LYS A 111 -3.26 -2.34 6.75
CA LYS A 111 -3.71 -2.34 5.36
C LYS A 111 -2.54 -2.18 4.39
N ILE A 112 -1.57 -1.31 4.68
CA ILE A 112 -0.38 -1.19 3.83
C ILE A 112 0.49 -2.44 3.83
N GLN A 113 0.65 -3.10 4.98
CA GLN A 113 1.38 -4.36 5.05
C GLN A 113 0.69 -5.47 4.25
N ASP A 114 -0.64 -5.48 4.20
CA ASP A 114 -1.41 -6.40 3.37
C ASP A 114 -1.27 -6.09 1.87
N LEU A 115 -1.27 -4.82 1.49
CA LEU A 115 -1.13 -4.40 0.09
C LEU A 115 0.27 -4.65 -0.49
N LEU A 116 1.31 -4.38 0.30
CA LEU A 116 2.70 -4.31 -0.19
C LEU A 116 3.66 -5.32 0.46
N GLY A 117 3.18 -6.08 1.45
CA GLY A 117 3.98 -7.06 2.19
C GLY A 117 4.73 -6.50 3.42
N LYS A 118 5.37 -7.41 4.16
CA LYS A 118 5.90 -7.17 5.52
C LYS A 118 7.13 -6.24 5.60
N GLN A 119 7.74 -5.86 4.48
CA GLN A 119 8.95 -5.03 4.48
C GLN A 119 8.64 -3.52 4.46
N VAL A 120 7.39 -3.13 4.27
CA VAL A 120 6.99 -1.72 4.30
C VAL A 120 6.93 -1.23 5.75
N ARG A 121 7.51 -0.04 5.99
CA ARG A 121 7.53 0.62 7.30
C ARG A 121 6.75 1.93 7.25
N PRO A 122 5.41 1.91 7.22
CA PRO A 122 4.63 3.14 7.21
C PRO A 122 4.85 3.90 8.52
N ARG A 123 4.85 5.24 8.44
CA ARG A 123 5.01 6.12 9.61
C ARG A 123 4.04 7.27 9.53
N TRP A 124 3.31 7.53 10.61
CA TRP A 124 2.54 8.74 10.75
C TRP A 124 3.46 9.96 10.88
N GLU A 125 3.19 10.98 10.07
CA GLU A 125 3.83 12.28 10.10
C GLU A 125 2.77 13.29 10.56
N SER A 126 3.03 13.95 11.69
CA SER A 126 2.05 14.80 12.37
C SER A 126 1.93 16.19 11.77
N GLU A 127 3.01 16.74 11.18
CA GLU A 127 3.03 18.08 10.60
C GLU A 127 2.07 18.18 9.41
N HIS A 128 2.06 17.18 8.55
CA HIS A 128 1.20 17.11 7.36
C HIS A 128 -0.03 16.22 7.55
N ALA A 129 -0.23 15.73 8.78
CA ALA A 129 -1.30 14.82 9.19
C ALA A 129 -1.52 13.65 8.20
N CYS A 130 -0.43 12.99 7.79
CA CYS A 130 -0.47 11.96 6.76
C CYS A 130 0.39 10.75 7.12
N TRP A 131 0.15 9.63 6.44
CA TRP A 131 1.06 8.49 6.49
C TRP A 131 2.15 8.62 5.46
N THR A 132 3.35 8.16 5.80
CA THR A 132 4.52 8.23 4.94
C THR A 132 5.24 6.88 4.82
N MET A 133 5.82 6.59 3.65
CA MET A 133 6.62 5.40 3.42
C MET A 133 7.79 5.64 2.45
N ALA A 134 8.69 4.67 2.29
CA ALA A 134 9.79 4.81 1.34
C ALA A 134 9.24 4.89 -0.09
N ASP A 135 9.80 5.78 -0.91
CA ASP A 135 9.35 6.05 -2.28
C ASP A 135 9.64 4.90 -3.25
N VAL A 136 10.51 3.95 -2.88
CA VAL A 136 10.74 2.70 -3.62
C VAL A 136 9.43 1.95 -3.88
N HIS A 137 8.45 2.05 -3.00
CA HIS A 137 7.15 1.38 -3.11
C HIS A 137 6.12 2.14 -3.96
N PHE A 138 6.51 3.23 -4.61
CA PHE A 138 5.59 4.11 -5.32
C PHE A 138 4.74 3.38 -6.37
N ILE A 139 5.37 2.66 -7.31
CA ILE A 139 4.66 1.96 -8.37
C ILE A 139 3.81 0.81 -7.82
N ASP A 140 4.38 0.00 -6.91
CA ASP A 140 3.64 -1.11 -6.30
C ASP A 140 2.35 -0.62 -5.60
N LEU A 141 2.43 0.52 -4.90
CA LEU A 141 1.27 1.12 -4.25
C LEU A 141 0.29 1.72 -5.26
N ALA A 142 0.78 2.42 -6.29
CA ALA A 142 -0.07 3.00 -7.32
C ALA A 142 -0.88 1.91 -8.04
N ASP A 143 -0.22 0.82 -8.44
CA ASP A 143 -0.86 -0.31 -9.09
C ASP A 143 -1.92 -0.96 -8.19
N GLU A 144 -1.61 -1.19 -6.92
CA GLU A 144 -2.55 -1.84 -6.01
C GLU A 144 -3.75 -0.95 -5.67
N LEU A 145 -3.55 0.37 -5.59
CA LEU A 145 -4.65 1.31 -5.42
C LEU A 145 -5.53 1.35 -6.68
N LEU A 146 -4.95 1.41 -7.87
CA LEU A 146 -5.70 1.46 -9.12
C LEU A 146 -6.43 0.14 -9.46
N ARG A 147 -6.00 -1.00 -8.91
CA ARG A 147 -6.80 -2.25 -8.97
C ARG A 147 -8.08 -2.20 -8.14
N ARG A 148 -8.13 -1.32 -7.13
CA ARG A 148 -9.21 -1.25 -6.13
C ARG A 148 -10.09 -0.03 -6.28
N TYR A 149 -9.52 1.05 -6.79
CA TYR A 149 -10.16 2.33 -6.98
C TYR A 149 -10.06 2.72 -8.46
N PRO A 150 -11.12 3.29 -9.04
CA PRO A 150 -11.11 3.66 -10.45
C PRO A 150 -10.05 4.73 -10.76
N ASN A 151 -9.72 5.57 -9.78
CA ASN A 151 -8.84 6.72 -9.95
C ASN A 151 -7.84 6.84 -8.80
N LEU A 152 -6.71 7.49 -9.08
CA LEU A 152 -5.62 7.77 -8.16
C LEU A 152 -5.13 9.21 -8.35
N SER A 153 -4.87 9.91 -7.26
CA SER A 153 -4.22 11.22 -7.25
C SER A 153 -2.73 11.06 -6.99
N ILE A 154 -1.89 11.65 -7.85
CA ILE A 154 -0.43 11.59 -7.74
C ILE A 154 0.11 13.01 -7.68
N GLY A 155 0.69 13.37 -6.55
CA GLY A 155 1.40 14.63 -6.33
C GLY A 155 2.91 14.44 -6.42
N ARG A 156 3.60 15.41 -7.01
CA ARG A 156 5.07 15.45 -7.03
C ARG A 156 5.55 16.86 -6.74
N GLU A 157 6.48 16.97 -5.81
CA GLU A 157 7.25 18.18 -5.61
C GLU A 157 8.14 18.41 -6.84
N TYR A 158 8.13 19.63 -7.38
CA TYR A 158 9.03 20.04 -8.45
C TYR A 158 9.56 21.45 -8.23
N ASN A 159 10.68 21.76 -8.88
CA ASN A 159 11.28 23.08 -8.92
C ASN A 159 11.20 23.61 -10.36
N GLU A 160 10.46 24.70 -10.55
CA GLU A 160 10.27 25.34 -11.85
C GLU A 160 11.57 25.85 -12.50
N HIS A 161 12.60 26.09 -11.69
CA HIS A 161 13.92 26.52 -12.14
C HIS A 161 14.92 25.37 -12.34
N GLU A 162 14.58 24.15 -11.89
CA GLU A 162 15.45 22.98 -12.07
C GLU A 162 15.28 22.40 -13.48
N LYS A 163 16.27 22.66 -14.34
CA LYS A 163 16.27 22.14 -15.72
C LYS A 163 16.34 20.60 -15.74
N CYS A 164 15.53 19.98 -16.60
CA CYS A 164 15.61 18.55 -16.89
C CYS A 164 16.89 18.23 -17.68
N TYR A 165 17.73 17.36 -17.12
CA TYR A 165 18.98 16.90 -17.75
C TYR A 165 18.92 15.41 -18.10
N TRP A 166 19.89 14.96 -18.90
CA TRP A 166 19.99 13.59 -19.38
C TRP A 166 20.02 12.54 -18.27
N GLN A 167 20.53 12.87 -17.08
CA GLN A 167 20.52 11.97 -15.92
C GLN A 167 19.10 11.67 -15.44
N CYS A 168 18.20 12.66 -15.45
CA CYS A 168 16.78 12.45 -15.13
C CYS A 168 16.11 11.57 -16.19
N GLN A 169 16.41 11.83 -17.46
CA GLN A 169 15.85 11.04 -18.56
C GLN A 169 16.31 9.58 -18.56
N ARG A 170 17.42 9.26 -17.91
CA ARG A 170 17.97 7.89 -17.79
C ARG A 170 17.91 7.33 -16.37
N ALA A 171 17.19 7.99 -15.48
CA ALA A 171 17.10 7.56 -14.09
C ALA A 171 16.33 6.25 -13.97
N GLN A 172 16.71 5.41 -12.99
CA GLN A 172 16.03 4.15 -12.70
C GLN A 172 15.07 4.23 -11.49
N GLY A 173 15.21 5.27 -10.65
CA GLY A 173 14.33 5.49 -9.50
C GLY A 173 13.10 6.33 -9.86
N TRP A 174 12.23 6.59 -8.88
CA TRP A 174 10.95 7.31 -9.11
C TRP A 174 11.01 8.82 -8.83
N ARG A 175 12.13 9.28 -8.26
CA ARG A 175 12.32 10.65 -7.81
C ARG A 175 12.71 11.56 -8.96
N CYS A 176 11.93 12.60 -9.17
CA CYS A 176 12.19 13.66 -10.13
C CYS A 176 11.65 14.97 -9.56
N THR A 177 12.47 16.01 -9.58
CA THR A 177 12.13 17.35 -9.10
C THR A 177 12.29 18.41 -10.20
N CYS A 178 12.61 18.03 -11.44
CA CYS A 178 12.77 18.99 -12.52
C CYS A 178 11.47 19.66 -12.93
N SER A 179 11.60 20.84 -13.55
CA SER A 179 10.52 21.60 -14.18
C SER A 179 9.76 20.82 -15.27
N CYS A 180 10.32 19.69 -15.71
CA CYS A 180 9.67 18.72 -16.58
C CYS A 180 8.46 18.01 -15.93
N GLN A 181 8.27 18.13 -14.60
CA GLN A 181 7.19 17.48 -13.85
C GLN A 181 7.17 15.95 -14.06
N ALA A 182 8.37 15.36 -14.11
CA ALA A 182 8.60 13.94 -14.40
C ALA A 182 8.16 13.42 -15.79
N ARG A 183 7.64 14.26 -16.70
CA ARG A 183 7.22 13.82 -18.05
C ARG A 183 8.35 13.20 -18.88
N ASN A 184 9.58 13.69 -18.70
CA ASN A 184 10.77 13.17 -19.39
C ASN A 184 11.55 12.15 -18.56
N HIS A 185 11.15 11.91 -17.32
CA HIS A 185 11.90 11.08 -16.37
C HIS A 185 11.89 9.62 -16.81
N ALA A 186 13.04 8.94 -16.71
CA ALA A 186 13.20 7.57 -17.20
C ALA A 186 12.72 7.35 -18.66
N GLY A 187 12.79 8.38 -19.50
CA GLY A 187 12.32 8.34 -20.88
C GLY A 187 10.81 8.52 -21.04
N GLY A 188 10.09 8.85 -19.98
CA GLY A 188 8.64 9.10 -19.96
C GLY A 188 7.79 7.85 -19.77
N SER A 189 8.37 6.65 -19.88
CA SER A 189 7.61 5.39 -19.92
C SER A 189 6.93 5.00 -18.61
N TRP A 190 7.32 5.61 -17.49
CA TRP A 190 6.73 5.31 -16.18
C TRP A 190 5.24 5.71 -16.09
N MET A 191 4.77 6.61 -16.96
CA MET A 191 3.36 7.02 -17.05
C MET A 191 2.56 6.20 -18.06
N ASP A 192 3.22 5.34 -18.85
CA ASP A 192 2.58 4.58 -19.93
C ASP A 192 1.35 3.78 -19.47
N PRO A 193 1.30 3.20 -18.26
CA PRO A 193 0.13 2.43 -17.83
C PRO A 193 -1.12 3.26 -17.53
N TRP A 194 -1.04 4.60 -17.49
CA TRP A 194 -2.12 5.45 -16.96
C TRP A 194 -2.63 6.51 -17.95
N ASN A 195 -3.94 6.72 -17.95
CA ASN A 195 -4.54 7.92 -18.54
C ASN A 195 -4.51 9.05 -17.52
N VAL A 196 -4.07 10.24 -17.94
CA VAL A 196 -4.15 11.46 -17.11
C VAL A 196 -5.49 12.13 -17.38
N LEU A 197 -6.33 12.19 -16.36
CA LEU A 197 -7.69 12.75 -16.44
C LEU A 197 -7.70 14.26 -16.22
N ALA A 198 -6.88 14.72 -15.27
CA ALA A 198 -6.73 16.12 -14.94
C ALA A 198 -5.34 16.37 -14.35
N GLU A 199 -4.85 17.59 -14.49
CA GLU A 199 -3.60 18.07 -13.91
C GLU A 199 -3.81 19.43 -13.26
N ASP A 200 -3.12 19.70 -12.15
CA ASP A 200 -3.10 21.01 -11.51
C ASP A 200 -1.75 21.26 -10.85
N ASN A 201 -1.34 22.53 -10.76
CA ASN A 201 -0.15 22.94 -10.03
C ASN A 201 -0.54 23.81 -8.85
N SER A 202 0.02 23.51 -7.68
CA SER A 202 -0.28 24.25 -6.46
C SER A 202 0.98 24.52 -5.64
N ILE A 203 0.92 25.55 -4.78
CA ILE A 203 1.98 25.85 -3.82
C ILE A 203 1.43 25.56 -2.43
N ILE A 204 2.07 24.62 -1.73
CA ILE A 204 1.68 24.16 -0.39
C ILE A 204 2.94 24.23 0.47
N ASP A 205 2.89 24.93 1.59
CA ASP A 205 4.03 25.08 2.51
C ASP A 205 5.34 25.52 1.83
N ARG A 206 5.22 26.44 0.85
CA ARG A 206 6.32 26.94 0.00
C ARG A 206 6.97 25.89 -0.89
N VAL A 207 6.34 24.73 -1.05
CA VAL A 207 6.72 23.68 -1.98
C VAL A 207 5.79 23.75 -3.19
N THR A 208 6.36 23.73 -4.39
CA THR A 208 5.59 23.66 -5.63
C THR A 208 5.28 22.21 -5.97
N TRP A 209 4.00 21.93 -6.19
CA TRP A 209 3.48 20.61 -6.49
C TRP A 209 2.87 20.59 -7.87
N THR A 210 3.07 19.49 -8.58
CA THR A 210 2.24 19.09 -9.71
C THR A 210 1.40 17.90 -9.28
N TRP A 211 0.11 17.97 -9.55
CA TRP A 211 -0.89 16.95 -9.20
C TRP A 211 -1.50 16.41 -10.46
N MET A 212 -1.75 15.10 -10.48
CA MET A 212 -2.45 14.43 -11.58
C MET A 212 -3.50 13.48 -11.02
N ALA A 213 -4.71 13.54 -11.56
CA ALA A 213 -5.68 12.46 -11.44
C ALA A 213 -5.43 11.46 -12.58
N VAL A 214 -5.30 10.19 -12.22
CA VAL A 214 -5.00 9.13 -13.18
C VAL A 214 -5.92 7.93 -13.01
N GLU A 215 -6.09 7.17 -14.08
CA GLU A 215 -6.73 5.85 -14.11
C GLU A 215 -5.86 4.86 -14.89
N LEU A 216 -6.10 3.55 -14.72
CA LEU A 216 -5.43 2.55 -15.55
C LEU A 216 -5.92 2.66 -17.00
N LYS A 217 -4.97 2.59 -17.95
CA LYS A 217 -5.31 2.35 -19.34
C LYS A 217 -5.93 0.98 -19.47
N MET A 218 -7.14 0.92 -20.02
CA MET A 218 -7.72 -0.34 -20.45
C MET A 218 -6.90 -0.87 -21.64
N PRO A 219 -6.51 -2.16 -21.65
CA PRO A 219 -5.90 -2.74 -22.84
C PRO A 219 -6.85 -2.58 -24.03
N GLU A 220 -6.34 -2.10 -25.16
CA GLU A 220 -7.11 -2.08 -26.41
C GLU A 220 -7.58 -3.51 -26.71
N ALA A 221 -8.88 -3.70 -26.90
CA ALA A 221 -9.41 -4.98 -27.34
C ALA A 221 -8.97 -5.18 -28.80
N HIS A 222 -8.00 -6.06 -29.02
CA HIS A 222 -7.59 -6.53 -30.34
C HIS A 222 -8.52 -7.62 -30.87
#